data_AF-A0A3A1YCW6-F1
#
_entry.id   AF-A0A3A1YCW6-F1
#
_cell.length_a   1.000
_cell.length_b   1.000
_cell.length_c   1.000
_cell.angle_alpha   90.00
_cell.angle_beta   90.00
_cell.angle_gamma   90.00
#
_symmetry.space_group_name_H-M   'P 1'
#
loop_
_entity.id
_entity.type
_entity.pdbx_description
1 polymer ?
#
loop_
_entity_poly.entity_id
_entity_poly.type
_entity_poly.pdbx_seq_one_letter_code
_entity_poly.pdbx_strand_id
1 'polypeptide(L)'
;PGTVNTAGVLTVLSQMHHIFSPITADRVVIESTLSFTEVLSNIIAKNTQSAIESVHLFWNQVDGREKSPLYKIYEKVIADLNLPLMNAYISDSKRFRKDGTDNQKWAFRSTLLPADERLMKGCHLDDFITEFIQIVSL
;
A
#
# COMPACT_ATOMS: atom_id res chain seq x y z
N PRO A 1 -3.42 -14.00 -3.53
CA PRO A 1 -4.30 -14.45 -2.43
C PRO A 1 -3.48 -14.70 -1.15
N GLY A 2 -3.43 -13.73 -0.25
CA GLY A 2 -2.82 -13.91 1.07
C GLY A 2 -3.75 -14.79 1.92
N THR A 3 -3.25 -15.94 2.38
CA THR A 3 -4.05 -16.90 3.12
C THR A 3 -4.33 -16.36 4.53
N VAL A 4 -5.53 -15.80 4.71
CA VAL A 4 -6.11 -15.40 6.01
C VAL A 4 -6.21 -16.58 7.00
N ASN A 5 -5.91 -17.80 6.55
CA ASN A 5 -6.11 -19.05 7.27
C ASN A 5 -4.86 -19.53 8.05
N THR A 6 -3.82 -18.69 8.17
CA THR A 6 -2.70 -18.99 9.08
C THR A 6 -2.97 -18.29 10.41
N ALA A 7 -3.24 -19.07 11.46
CA ALA A 7 -3.66 -18.60 12.78
C ALA A 7 -2.79 -17.50 13.40
N GLY A 8 -1.57 -17.27 12.93
CA GLY A 8 -0.68 -16.20 13.40
C GLY A 8 -0.85 -14.82 12.73
N VAL A 9 -1.47 -14.73 11.55
CA VAL A 9 -1.51 -13.44 10.79
C VAL A 9 -2.37 -12.41 11.52
N LEU A 10 -3.54 -12.82 12.02
CA LEU A 10 -4.43 -11.93 12.76
C LEU A 10 -3.80 -11.46 14.08
N THR A 11 -3.01 -12.32 14.74
CA THR A 11 -2.27 -11.96 15.95
C THR A 11 -1.20 -10.92 15.68
N VAL A 12 -0.47 -11.04 14.57
CA VAL A 12 0.55 -10.03 14.21
C VAL A 12 -0.11 -8.70 13.86
N LEU A 13 -1.19 -8.74 13.08
CA LEU A 13 -1.90 -7.53 12.66
C LEU A 13 -2.53 -6.79 13.84
N SER A 14 -3.05 -7.51 14.84
CA SER A 14 -3.63 -6.87 16.04
C SER A 14 -2.61 -6.13 16.92
N GLN A 15 -1.31 -6.34 16.69
CA GLN A 15 -0.22 -5.64 17.38
C GLN A 15 0.34 -4.43 16.59
N MET A 16 -0.13 -4.20 15.37
CA MET A 16 0.30 -3.05 14.54
C MET A 16 -0.56 -1.83 14.87
N HIS A 17 0.02 -0.63 14.92
CA HIS A 17 -0.74 0.62 15.07
C HIS A 17 -1.33 1.09 13.73
N HIS A 18 -0.55 1.03 12.65
CA HIS A 18 -1.00 1.42 11.31
C HIS A 18 -0.75 0.29 10.32
N ILE A 19 -1.76 -0.04 9.52
CA ILE A 19 -1.68 -1.04 8.45
C ILE A 19 -1.85 -0.33 7.11
N PHE A 20 -0.90 -0.54 6.20
CA PHE A 20 -0.95 -0.02 4.84
C PHE A 20 -1.07 -1.19 3.87
N SER A 21 -2.20 -1.27 3.16
CA SER A 21 -2.50 -2.39 2.27
C SER A 21 -2.39 -1.97 0.80
N PRO A 22 -1.44 -2.51 0.03
CA PRO A 22 -1.29 -2.19 -1.38
C PRO A 22 -2.43 -2.79 -2.21
N ILE A 23 -3.01 -2.00 -3.12
CA ILE A 23 -3.93 -2.45 -4.17
C ILE A 23 -3.35 -2.17 -5.55
N THR A 24 -3.54 -3.09 -6.50
CA THR A 24 -3.17 -2.90 -7.91
C THR A 24 -4.43 -2.87 -8.76
N ALA A 25 -4.41 -2.26 -9.95
CA ALA A 25 -5.56 -2.22 -10.87
C ALA A 25 -5.84 -3.58 -11.57
N ASP A 26 -5.87 -4.65 -10.80
CA ASP A 26 -6.28 -5.98 -11.22
C ASP A 26 -7.53 -6.35 -10.41
N ARG A 27 -8.61 -6.68 -11.11
CA ARG A 27 -9.90 -7.00 -10.50
C ARG A 27 -9.81 -8.08 -9.42
N VAL A 28 -9.01 -9.12 -9.63
CA VAL A 28 -8.86 -10.23 -8.67
C VAL A 28 -8.10 -9.79 -7.42
N VAL A 29 -7.10 -8.92 -7.60
CA VAL A 29 -6.33 -8.36 -6.48
C VAL A 29 -7.19 -7.43 -5.63
N ILE A 30 -8.05 -6.63 -6.27
CA ILE A 30 -8.94 -5.70 -5.57
C ILE A 30 -10.04 -6.43 -4.82
N GLU A 31 -10.73 -7.39 -5.43
CA GLU A 31 -11.75 -8.20 -4.74
C GLU A 31 -11.16 -8.86 -3.48
N SER A 32 -9.97 -9.46 -3.59
CA SER A 32 -9.26 -10.05 -2.44
C SER A 32 -8.85 -9.03 -1.37
N THR A 33 -8.43 -7.83 -1.77
CA THR A 33 -7.95 -6.81 -0.82
C THR A 33 -9.12 -6.12 -0.11
N LEU A 34 -10.22 -5.87 -0.82
CA LEU A 34 -11.44 -5.32 -0.23
C LEU A 34 -12.04 -6.27 0.80
N SER A 35 -12.19 -7.56 0.48
CA SER A 35 -12.68 -8.55 1.44
C SER A 35 -11.79 -8.65 2.67
N PHE A 36 -10.47 -8.60 2.50
CA PHE A 36 -9.53 -8.62 3.63
C PHE A 36 -9.62 -7.35 4.48
N THR A 37 -9.70 -6.19 3.85
CA THR A 37 -9.76 -4.89 4.54
C THR A 37 -11.08 -4.75 5.29
N GLU A 38 -12.21 -5.20 4.72
CA GLU A 38 -13.49 -5.23 5.42
C GLU A 38 -13.45 -6.14 6.66
N VAL A 39 -12.82 -7.32 6.55
CA VAL A 39 -12.62 -8.20 7.70
C VAL A 39 -11.76 -7.52 8.77
N LEU A 40 -10.65 -6.88 8.39
CA LEU A 40 -9.80 -6.14 9.32
C LEU A 40 -10.54 -4.97 9.97
N SER A 41 -11.25 -4.14 9.20
CA SER A 41 -12.05 -3.03 9.72
C SER A 41 -13.11 -3.50 10.70
N ASN A 42 -13.77 -4.63 10.41
CA ASN A 42 -14.72 -5.25 11.32
C ASN A 42 -14.06 -5.81 12.59
N ILE A 43 -12.84 -6.33 12.50
CA ILE A 43 -12.07 -6.76 13.67
C ILE A 43 -11.71 -5.54 14.52
N ILE A 44 -11.24 -4.45 13.92
CA ILE A 44 -10.90 -3.20 14.62
C ILE A 44 -12.13 -2.63 15.33
N ALA A 45 -13.26 -2.56 14.64
CA ALA A 45 -14.50 -2.05 15.20
C ALA A 45 -15.05 -2.90 16.37
N LYS A 46 -14.73 -4.20 16.40
CA LYS A 46 -15.27 -5.14 17.40
C LYS A 46 -14.28 -5.46 18.53
N ASN A 47 -12.99 -5.21 18.35
CA ASN A 47 -11.96 -5.71 19.24
C ASN A 47 -11.34 -4.56 20.05
N THR A 48 -11.79 -4.39 21.29
CA THR A 48 -11.33 -3.37 22.24
C THR A 48 -9.88 -3.53 22.68
N GLN A 49 -9.21 -4.61 22.27
CA GLN A 49 -7.85 -4.97 22.68
C GLN A 49 -6.84 -4.94 21.52
N SER A 50 -7.26 -4.44 20.35
CA SER A 50 -6.40 -4.22 19.19
C SER A 50 -5.58 -2.95 19.35
N ALA A 51 -4.28 -3.01 19.05
CA ALA A 51 -3.42 -1.82 18.99
C ALA A 51 -3.61 -1.02 17.68
N ILE A 52 -4.41 -1.53 16.74
CA ILE A 52 -4.63 -0.90 15.44
C ILE A 52 -5.41 0.40 15.60
N GLU A 53 -4.78 1.50 15.18
CA GLU A 53 -5.32 2.86 15.11
C GLU A 53 -5.88 3.17 13.73
N SER A 54 -5.27 2.64 12.66
CA SER A 54 -5.73 2.93 11.30
C SER A 54 -5.38 1.84 10.28
N VAL A 55 -6.20 1.73 9.25
CA VAL A 55 -5.93 0.94 8.05
C VAL A 55 -6.12 1.83 6.83
N HIS A 56 -5.10 1.93 5.99
CA HIS A 56 -5.12 2.72 4.77
C HIS A 56 -4.80 1.84 3.56
N LEU A 57 -5.61 1.95 2.52
CA LEU A 57 -5.30 1.42 1.20
C LEU A 57 -4.38 2.40 0.46
N PHE A 58 -3.57 1.90 -0.46
CA PHE A 58 -2.85 2.74 -1.40
C PHE A 58 -2.67 2.04 -2.74
N TRP A 59 -2.67 2.82 -3.83
CA TRP A 59 -2.43 2.29 -5.16
C TRP A 59 -0.94 1.98 -5.36
N ASN A 60 -0.66 0.73 -5.71
CA ASN A 60 0.67 0.23 -6.05
C ASN A 60 0.71 -0.20 -7.51
N GLN A 61 1.91 -0.17 -8.10
CA GLN A 61 2.15 -0.55 -9.49
C GLN A 61 1.24 0.19 -10.49
N VAL A 62 0.94 1.46 -10.23
CA VAL A 62 0.11 2.27 -11.12
C VAL A 62 0.85 2.48 -12.44
N ASP A 63 0.23 2.08 -13.56
CA ASP A 63 0.73 2.43 -14.88
C ASP A 63 0.24 3.82 -15.25
N GLY A 64 1.12 4.83 -15.22
CA GLY A 64 0.79 6.20 -15.59
C GLY A 64 0.35 6.37 -17.06
N ARG A 65 0.53 5.35 -17.91
CA ARG A 65 0.03 5.33 -19.29
C ARG A 65 -1.42 4.84 -19.35
N GLU A 66 -1.86 4.13 -18.33
CA GLU A 66 -3.18 3.58 -18.25
C GLU A 66 -4.17 4.65 -17.77
N LYS A 67 -4.88 5.29 -18.71
CA LYS A 67 -6.02 6.18 -18.42
C LYS A 67 -7.30 5.40 -18.10
N SER A 68 -7.15 4.23 -17.48
CA SER A 68 -8.26 3.31 -17.30
C SER A 68 -9.28 3.90 -16.33
N PRO A 69 -10.58 3.89 -16.68
CA PRO A 69 -11.65 4.21 -15.74
C PRO A 69 -11.64 3.33 -14.48
N LEU A 70 -10.92 2.21 -14.50
CA LEU A 70 -10.86 1.25 -13.41
C LEU A 70 -10.47 1.88 -12.08
N TYR A 71 -9.42 2.71 -12.03
CA TYR A 71 -9.00 3.37 -10.78
C TYR A 71 -10.17 4.13 -10.14
N LYS A 72 -10.88 4.94 -10.92
CA LYS A 72 -12.04 5.72 -10.46
C LYS A 72 -13.22 4.86 -10.02
N ILE A 73 -13.49 3.77 -10.74
CA ILE A 73 -14.55 2.83 -10.39
C ILE A 73 -14.24 2.20 -9.03
N TYR A 74 -13.00 1.77 -8.82
CA TYR A 74 -12.59 1.14 -7.57
C TYR A 74 -12.46 2.13 -6.42
N GLU A 75 -11.97 3.35 -6.67
CA GLU A 75 -12.00 4.44 -5.69
C GLU A 75 -13.42 4.69 -5.18
N LYS A 76 -14.42 4.67 -6.08
CA LYS A 76 -15.82 4.78 -5.68
C LYS A 76 -16.26 3.63 -4.79
N VAL A 77 -15.95 2.38 -5.16
CA VAL A 77 -16.29 1.20 -4.34
C VAL A 77 -15.60 1.26 -2.97
N ILE A 78 -14.33 1.65 -2.92
CA ILE A 78 -13.55 1.83 -1.68
C ILE A 78 -14.20 2.90 -0.79
N ALA A 79 -14.61 4.03 -1.37
CA ALA A 79 -15.31 5.09 -0.67
C ALA A 79 -16.69 4.64 -0.15
N ASP A 80 -17.46 3.90 -0.96
CA ASP A 80 -18.77 3.35 -0.57
C ASP A 80 -18.65 2.36 0.61
N LEU A 81 -17.49 1.71 0.77
CA LEU A 81 -17.15 0.83 1.89
C LEU A 81 -16.53 1.58 3.09
N ASN A 82 -16.42 2.90 3.05
CA ASN A 82 -15.74 3.74 4.05
C ASN A 82 -14.31 3.27 4.36
N LEU A 83 -13.59 2.74 3.38
CA LEU A 83 -12.21 2.32 3.55
C LEU A 83 -11.28 3.50 3.24
N PRO A 84 -10.40 3.91 4.18
CA PRO A 84 -9.45 4.99 3.92
C PRO A 84 -8.50 4.65 2.78
N LEU A 85 -8.34 5.57 1.84
CA LEU A 85 -7.43 5.45 0.70
C LEU A 85 -6.48 6.64 0.69
N MET A 86 -5.19 6.36 0.58
CA MET A 86 -4.14 7.36 0.40
C MET A 86 -4.29 8.06 -0.95
N ASN A 87 -3.97 9.36 -0.96
CA ASN A 87 -3.94 10.15 -2.19
C ASN A 87 -2.70 9.83 -3.04
N ALA A 88 -1.59 9.53 -2.37
CA ALA A 88 -0.35 9.12 -2.99
C ALA A 88 -0.45 7.69 -3.53
N TYR A 89 0.31 7.42 -4.58
CA TYR A 89 0.40 6.13 -5.23
C TYR A 89 1.83 5.82 -5.62
N ILE A 90 2.14 4.54 -5.83
CA ILE A 90 3.45 4.11 -6.31
C ILE A 90 3.31 3.62 -7.75
N SER A 91 4.12 4.16 -8.65
CA SER A 91 4.09 3.77 -10.07
C SER A 91 4.73 2.43 -10.35
N ASP A 92 4.28 1.71 -11.39
CA ASP A 92 5.01 0.56 -11.92
C ASP A 92 6.33 1.01 -12.52
N SER A 93 7.41 0.80 -11.78
CA SER A 93 8.74 1.25 -12.17
C SER A 93 9.73 0.11 -12.19
N LYS A 94 10.48 0.01 -13.29
CA LYS A 94 11.61 -0.95 -13.41
C LYS A 94 12.69 -0.71 -12.34
N ARG A 95 12.70 0.46 -11.68
CA ARG A 95 13.62 0.81 -10.58
C ARG A 95 13.47 -0.14 -9.40
N PHE A 96 12.25 -0.59 -9.10
CA PHE A 96 12.02 -1.59 -8.05
C PHE A 96 12.49 -3.00 -8.43
N ARG A 97 12.77 -3.27 -9.72
CA ARG A 97 13.14 -4.59 -10.24
C ARG A 97 14.62 -4.73 -10.57
N LYS A 98 15.26 -3.64 -11.03
CA LYS A 98 16.66 -3.61 -11.46
C LYS A 98 17.46 -2.76 -10.49
N ASP A 99 18.02 -3.44 -9.50
CA ASP A 99 19.11 -2.93 -8.67
C ASP A 99 20.37 -3.73 -9.00
N GLY A 100 21.48 -3.05 -9.29
CA GLY A 100 22.81 -3.69 -9.32
C GLY A 100 23.27 -4.26 -10.67
N THR A 101 22.79 -3.77 -11.82
CA THR A 101 23.57 -3.95 -13.07
C THR A 101 24.83 -3.08 -13.03
N ASP A 102 25.98 -3.56 -13.54
CA ASP A 102 27.33 -2.93 -13.49
C ASP A 102 27.42 -1.41 -13.78
N ASN A 103 26.38 -0.80 -14.36
CA ASN A 103 26.30 0.63 -14.69
C ASN A 103 25.34 1.47 -13.80
N GLN A 104 24.69 0.90 -12.78
CA GLN A 104 23.80 1.65 -11.90
C GLN A 104 24.58 2.29 -10.74
N LYS A 105 24.77 3.61 -10.80
CA LYS A 105 25.44 4.40 -9.76
C LYS A 105 24.61 4.63 -8.48
N TRP A 106 23.35 4.21 -8.46
CA TRP A 106 22.39 4.58 -7.42
C TRP A 106 21.63 3.36 -6.92
N ALA A 107 21.66 3.12 -5.61
CA ALA A 107 20.94 2.04 -4.96
C ALA A 107 19.49 2.47 -4.65
N PHE A 108 18.51 1.61 -4.95
CA PHE A 108 17.10 1.92 -4.70
C PHE A 108 16.42 0.95 -3.72
N ARG A 109 16.96 -0.26 -3.57
CA ARG A 109 16.48 -1.35 -2.68
C ARG A 109 17.45 -1.62 -1.53
N SER A 110 18.27 -0.63 -1.17
CA SER A 110 19.23 -0.79 -0.08
C SER A 110 18.54 -0.71 1.27
N THR A 111 18.92 -1.59 2.20
CA THR A 111 18.56 -1.49 3.62
C THR A 111 19.58 -0.64 4.41
N LEU A 112 20.71 -0.29 3.79
CA LEU A 112 21.81 0.46 4.42
C LEU A 112 21.88 1.92 3.95
N LEU A 113 21.38 2.21 2.76
CA LEU A 113 21.44 3.53 2.13
C LEU A 113 20.02 4.00 1.81
N PRO A 114 19.70 5.29 2.00
CA PRO A 114 18.43 5.83 1.56
C PRO A 114 18.32 5.74 0.03
N ALA A 115 17.09 5.63 -0.46
CA ALA A 115 16.82 5.71 -1.88
C ALA A 115 17.16 7.11 -2.40
N ASP A 116 17.74 7.19 -3.60
CA ASP A 116 18.03 8.47 -4.25
C ASP A 116 16.73 9.27 -4.51
N GLU A 117 16.70 10.53 -4.06
CA GLU A 117 15.51 11.39 -4.14
C GLU A 117 14.99 11.60 -5.57
N ARG A 118 15.89 11.64 -6.56
CA ARG A 118 15.48 11.80 -7.98
C ARG A 118 14.84 10.53 -8.49
N LEU A 119 15.30 9.37 -8.02
CA LEU A 119 14.68 8.09 -8.35
C LEU A 119 13.30 7.94 -7.70
N MET A 120 13.14 8.41 -6.46
CA MET A 120 11.86 8.39 -5.73
C MET A 120 10.79 9.22 -6.46
N LYS A 121 11.13 10.45 -6.86
CA LYS A 121 10.27 11.34 -7.66
C LYS A 121 9.78 10.69 -8.95
N GLY A 122 10.64 9.89 -9.58
CA GLY A 122 10.31 9.20 -10.83
C GLY A 122 9.31 8.05 -10.68
N CYS A 123 8.91 7.68 -9.46
CA CYS A 123 7.90 6.65 -9.21
C CYS A 123 6.91 7.04 -8.09
N HIS A 124 6.86 8.32 -7.73
CA HIS A 124 5.96 8.87 -6.71
C HIS A 124 6.14 8.26 -5.31
N LEU A 125 7.33 7.71 -5.03
CA LEU A 125 7.63 7.14 -3.71
C LEU A 125 7.79 8.25 -2.66
N ASP A 126 8.27 9.42 -3.06
CA ASP A 126 8.39 10.59 -2.20
C ASP A 126 7.03 11.13 -1.73
N ASP A 127 6.05 11.19 -2.62
CA ASP A 127 4.66 11.55 -2.27
C ASP A 127 4.07 10.54 -1.28
N PHE A 128 4.28 9.24 -1.54
CA PHE A 128 3.83 8.17 -0.65
C PHE A 128 4.47 8.27 0.74
N ILE A 129 5.78 8.49 0.82
CA ILE A 129 6.49 8.62 2.10
C ILE A 129 6.01 9.86 2.86
N THR A 130 5.76 10.96 2.16
CA THR A 130 5.24 12.19 2.78
C THR A 130 3.88 11.96 3.43
N GLU A 131 2.93 11.38 2.70
CA GLU A 131 1.60 11.06 3.24
C GLU A 131 1.66 9.97 4.32
N PHE A 132 2.51 8.96 4.14
CA PHE A 132 2.74 7.91 5.14
C PHE A 132 3.17 8.52 6.49
N ILE A 133 4.17 9.40 6.49
CA ILE A 133 4.69 10.07 7.69
C ILE A 133 3.59 10.90 8.37
N GLN A 134 2.78 11.60 7.57
CA GLN A 134 1.63 12.36 8.08
C GLN A 134 0.59 11.46 8.78
N ILE A 135 0.30 10.29 8.21
CA ILE A 135 -0.66 9.33 8.78
C ILE A 135 -0.14 8.74 10.11
N VAL A 136 1.13 8.34 10.15
CA VAL A 136 1.74 7.77 11.36
C VAL A 136 2.15 8.83 12.40
N SER A 137 1.92 10.11 12.10
CA SER A 137 2.23 11.25 12.97
C SER A 137 3.71 11.32 13.40
N LEU A 138 4.63 10.98 12.50
CA LEU A 138 6.09 11.05 12.70
C LEU A 138 6.72 12.33 12.13
#